data_AF-A0A3B9U7B1-F1
#
_entry.id   AF-A0A3B9U7B1-F1
#
_cell.length_a   1.000
_cell.length_b   1.000
_cell.length_c   1.000
_cell.angle_alpha   90.00
_cell.angle_beta   90.00
_cell.angle_gamma   90.00
#
_symmetry.space_group_name_H-M   'P 1'
#
loop_
_entity.id
_entity.type
_entity.pdbx_description
1 polymer ?
#
loop_
_entity_poly.entity_id
_entity_poly.type
_entity_poly.pdbx_seq_one_letter_code
_entity_poly.pdbx_strand_id
1 'polypeptide(L)'
;MPLSDNNIQAWKDEAEAGGVTSGNVSVGWAGATIGPRRITGDLTVGGGGTLVVSGTLWVEGNITISGGGEVHLSPSYGPNSGAIVTDGRVTLSGGSDFAGSGTPGSYPFLITTSACPVAPNCGGNNAISLSGGAGTVALVAQNGNVQINGGSSLKAVTAKQITMTGGATLEYDAGLISDVFSSGPGGSWTVIKGTYIIID
;
A
#
# COMPACT_ATOMS: atom_id res chain seq x y z
N MET A 1 6.99 8.69 -7.47
CA MET A 1 8.22 8.08 -6.94
C MET A 1 8.23 6.62 -7.33
N PRO A 2 8.90 6.23 -8.43
CA PRO A 2 8.93 4.83 -8.81
C PRO A 2 9.84 4.03 -7.88
N LEU A 3 9.36 2.91 -7.35
CA LEU A 3 10.16 1.91 -6.62
C LEU A 3 10.78 0.95 -7.65
N SER A 4 12.06 0.61 -7.48
CA SER A 4 12.72 -0.35 -8.38
C SER A 4 12.13 -1.75 -8.23
N ASP A 5 12.09 -2.52 -9.33
CA ASP A 5 11.64 -3.91 -9.29
C ASP A 5 12.48 -4.77 -8.32
N ASN A 6 13.77 -4.46 -8.19
CA ASN A 6 14.65 -5.12 -7.24
C ASN A 6 14.24 -4.86 -5.77
N ASN A 7 13.78 -3.65 -5.44
CA ASN A 7 13.27 -3.37 -4.09
C ASN A 7 11.99 -4.15 -3.82
N ILE A 8 11.08 -4.18 -4.80
CA ILE A 8 9.83 -4.96 -4.69
C ILE A 8 10.13 -6.44 -4.52
N GLN A 9 11.08 -6.99 -5.28
CA GLN A 9 11.48 -8.38 -5.17
C GLN A 9 12.11 -8.69 -3.81
N ALA A 10 12.98 -7.82 -3.28
CA ALA A 10 13.58 -8.02 -1.97
C ALA A 10 12.53 -8.09 -0.84
N TRP A 11 11.47 -7.27 -0.90
CA TRP A 11 10.34 -7.36 0.03
C TRP A 11 9.54 -8.65 -0.11
N LYS A 12 9.36 -9.15 -1.33
CA LYS A 12 8.70 -10.45 -1.55
C LYS A 12 9.53 -11.60 -0.98
N ASP A 13 10.85 -11.58 -1.20
CA ASP A 13 11.76 -12.59 -0.68
C ASP A 13 11.77 -12.60 0.86
N GLU A 14 11.74 -11.43 1.49
CA GLU A 14 11.63 -11.30 2.96
C GLU A 14 10.29 -11.86 3.48
N ALA A 15 9.19 -11.50 2.84
CA ALA A 15 7.87 -12.00 3.21
C ALA A 15 7.81 -13.53 3.11
N GLU A 16 8.39 -14.11 2.05
CA GLU A 16 8.50 -15.55 1.87
C GLU A 16 9.40 -16.22 2.91
N ALA A 17 10.54 -15.60 3.26
CA ALA A 17 11.41 -16.07 4.32
C ALA A 17 10.72 -16.07 5.70
N GLY A 18 9.76 -15.16 5.93
CA GLY A 18 8.87 -15.13 7.09
C GLY A 18 7.85 -16.27 7.17
N GLY A 19 7.76 -17.08 6.11
CA GLY A 19 6.88 -18.23 5.96
C GLY A 19 5.79 -18.00 4.91
N VAL A 20 5.00 -19.05 4.68
CA VAL A 20 3.91 -19.05 3.69
C VAL A 20 2.59 -19.39 4.38
N THR A 21 1.55 -18.61 4.09
CA THR A 21 0.16 -18.90 4.42
C THR A 21 -0.57 -19.23 3.12
N SER A 22 -1.00 -20.48 2.98
CA SER A 22 -1.74 -20.92 1.80
C SER A 22 -3.21 -20.51 1.89
N GLY A 23 -3.71 -19.92 0.81
CA GLY A 23 -5.10 -19.50 0.68
C GLY A 23 -5.39 -18.10 1.21
N ASN A 24 -6.68 -17.80 1.37
CA ASN A 24 -7.14 -16.45 1.72
C ASN A 24 -7.02 -16.19 3.23
N VAL A 25 -6.72 -14.94 3.58
CA VAL A 25 -6.66 -14.44 4.94
C VAL A 25 -7.74 -13.38 5.15
N SER A 26 -8.51 -13.51 6.23
CA SER A 26 -9.50 -12.52 6.63
C SER A 26 -9.26 -12.07 8.06
N VAL A 27 -9.18 -10.76 8.24
CA VAL A 27 -9.07 -10.08 9.54
C VAL A 27 -10.41 -9.47 9.86
N GLY A 28 -11.12 -10.07 10.81
CA GLY A 28 -12.37 -9.56 11.37
C GLY A 28 -12.14 -8.81 12.68
N TRP A 29 -13.22 -8.61 13.44
CA TRP A 29 -13.23 -7.86 14.71
C TRP A 29 -12.21 -8.34 15.77
N ALA A 30 -11.79 -9.60 15.72
CA ALA A 30 -10.78 -10.13 16.63
C ALA A 30 -9.38 -9.54 16.37
N GLY A 31 -9.19 -8.90 15.22
CA GLY A 31 -7.90 -8.42 14.75
C GLY A 31 -6.93 -9.54 14.40
N ALA A 32 -5.75 -9.16 13.90
CA ALA A 32 -4.65 -10.08 13.66
C ALA A 32 -3.32 -9.33 13.70
N THR A 33 -2.25 -10.01 14.11
CA THR A 33 -0.87 -9.56 13.87
C THR A 33 -0.23 -10.48 12.86
N ILE A 34 0.23 -9.94 11.73
CA ILE A 34 0.80 -10.72 10.62
C ILE A 34 2.11 -10.06 10.18
N GLY A 35 3.12 -10.86 9.88
CA GLY A 35 4.36 -10.40 9.25
C GLY A 35 5.63 -10.85 9.98
N PRO A 36 6.76 -11.00 9.25
CA PRO A 36 6.85 -11.10 7.79
C PRO A 36 6.13 -12.37 7.28
N ARG A 37 5.42 -12.29 6.14
CA ARG A 37 4.62 -13.41 5.64
C ARG A 37 4.22 -13.28 4.16
N ARG A 38 4.38 -14.37 3.40
CA ARG A 38 3.76 -14.58 2.08
C ARG A 38 2.37 -15.18 2.23
N ILE A 39 1.38 -14.64 1.54
CA ILE A 39 -0.02 -15.10 1.49
C ILE A 39 -0.34 -15.43 0.04
N THR A 40 -0.67 -16.69 -0.26
CA THR A 40 -0.88 -17.13 -1.65
C THR A 40 -2.27 -16.80 -2.19
N GLY A 41 -3.19 -16.33 -1.34
CA GLY A 41 -4.55 -15.93 -1.69
C GLY A 41 -4.80 -14.45 -1.47
N ASP A 42 -6.07 -14.08 -1.30
CA ASP A 42 -6.50 -12.72 -1.00
C ASP A 42 -6.32 -12.37 0.48
N LEU A 43 -6.09 -11.09 0.78
CA LEU A 43 -6.12 -10.54 2.14
C LEU A 43 -7.31 -9.57 2.28
N THR A 44 -8.21 -9.85 3.21
CA THR A 44 -9.35 -8.98 3.52
C THR A 44 -9.29 -8.47 4.96
N VAL A 45 -9.37 -7.16 5.17
CA VAL A 45 -9.59 -6.55 6.48
C VAL A 45 -10.99 -5.94 6.47
N GLY A 46 -11.91 -6.57 7.22
CA GLY A 46 -13.30 -6.16 7.29
C GLY A 46 -13.56 -5.09 8.35
N GLY A 47 -14.80 -4.59 8.40
CA GLY A 47 -15.19 -3.54 9.33
C GLY A 47 -15.01 -3.92 10.79
N GLY A 48 -14.37 -3.02 11.56
CA GLY A 48 -14.01 -3.24 12.96
C GLY A 48 -12.82 -4.18 13.19
N GLY A 49 -12.17 -4.67 12.13
CA GLY A 49 -10.95 -5.46 12.23
C GLY A 49 -9.70 -4.59 12.17
N THR A 50 -8.73 -4.86 13.05
CA THR A 50 -7.42 -4.20 13.05
C THR A 50 -6.35 -5.22 12.67
N LEU A 51 -5.66 -4.98 11.55
CA LEU A 51 -4.47 -5.71 11.13
C LEU A 51 -3.21 -4.97 11.61
N VAL A 52 -2.45 -5.60 12.49
CA VAL A 52 -1.11 -5.14 12.88
C VAL A 52 -0.07 -5.84 12.00
N VAL A 53 0.64 -5.05 11.20
CA VAL A 53 1.72 -5.51 10.33
C VAL A 53 3.03 -5.49 11.12
N SER A 54 3.59 -6.67 11.38
CA SER A 54 4.80 -6.84 12.20
C SER A 54 6.08 -7.13 11.40
N GLY A 55 5.93 -7.23 10.08
CA GLY A 55 7.00 -7.42 9.10
C GLY A 55 6.42 -7.35 7.69
N THR A 56 7.26 -7.36 6.66
CA THR A 56 6.83 -7.25 5.27
C THR A 56 5.78 -8.31 4.88
N LEU A 57 4.70 -7.87 4.24
CA LEU A 57 3.67 -8.77 3.71
C LEU A 57 3.76 -8.83 2.20
N TRP A 58 3.63 -10.04 1.65
CA TRP A 58 3.40 -10.26 0.22
C TRP A 58 2.10 -11.05 0.03
N VAL A 59 1.14 -10.47 -0.69
CA VAL A 59 -0.15 -11.06 -1.02
C VAL A 59 -0.21 -11.33 -2.53
N GLU A 60 -0.25 -12.59 -2.95
CA GLU A 60 -0.36 -12.91 -4.38
C GLU A 60 -1.74 -12.55 -4.95
N GLY A 61 -2.78 -12.69 -4.14
CA GLY A 61 -4.14 -12.27 -4.48
C GLY A 61 -4.36 -10.77 -4.28
N ASN A 62 -5.61 -10.36 -4.22
CA ASN A 62 -6.04 -8.99 -3.99
C ASN A 62 -5.98 -8.61 -2.51
N ILE A 63 -5.84 -7.32 -2.23
CA ILE A 63 -6.02 -6.75 -0.90
C ILE A 63 -7.33 -5.95 -0.88
N THR A 64 -8.20 -6.26 0.08
CA THR A 64 -9.45 -5.53 0.31
C THR A 64 -9.52 -5.04 1.75
N ILE A 65 -9.70 -3.74 1.94
CA ILE A 65 -9.94 -3.13 3.25
C ILE A 65 -11.27 -2.39 3.17
N SER A 66 -12.22 -2.75 4.02
CA SER A 66 -13.59 -2.27 3.91
C SER A 66 -14.26 -2.00 5.25
N GLY A 67 -15.27 -1.14 5.26
CA GLY A 67 -16.18 -0.95 6.40
C GLY A 67 -15.53 -0.42 7.68
N GLY A 68 -14.47 0.39 7.56
CA GLY A 68 -13.72 0.88 8.72
C GLY A 68 -12.66 -0.10 9.23
N GLY A 69 -12.19 -1.04 8.41
CA GLY A 69 -11.02 -1.85 8.72
C GLY A 69 -9.76 -0.99 8.85
N GLU A 70 -8.89 -1.37 9.78
CA GLU A 70 -7.68 -0.63 10.15
C GLU A 70 -6.41 -1.44 9.84
N VAL A 71 -5.36 -0.77 9.36
CA VAL A 71 -4.04 -1.36 9.13
C VAL A 71 -2.96 -0.53 9.80
N HIS A 72 -2.32 -1.09 10.83
CA HIS A 72 -1.29 -0.41 11.61
C HIS A 72 0.05 -1.11 11.45
N LEU A 73 1.14 -0.34 11.34
CA LEU A 73 2.46 -0.92 11.52
C LEU A 73 2.70 -1.21 13.01
N SER A 74 3.35 -2.33 13.31
CA SER A 74 3.77 -2.66 14.66
C SER A 74 4.71 -1.58 15.21
N PRO A 75 4.66 -1.27 16.52
CA PRO A 75 5.63 -0.38 17.16
C PRO A 75 7.09 -0.79 16.96
N SER A 76 7.35 -2.07 16.66
CA SER A 76 8.69 -2.60 16.36
C SER A 76 9.35 -1.95 15.14
N TYR A 77 8.58 -1.30 14.27
CA TYR A 77 9.13 -0.54 13.15
C TYR A 77 9.90 0.72 13.60
N GLY A 78 9.63 1.26 14.79
CA GLY A 78 10.22 2.51 15.24
C GLY A 78 10.02 3.61 14.20
N PRO A 79 11.06 4.40 13.83
CA PRO A 79 10.91 5.44 12.81
C PRO A 79 10.77 4.91 11.38
N ASN A 80 10.89 3.60 11.15
CA ASN A 80 10.92 3.04 9.81
C ASN A 80 9.52 2.83 9.22
N SER A 81 9.44 2.90 7.90
CA SER A 81 8.24 2.59 7.12
C SER A 81 8.12 1.09 6.83
N GLY A 82 6.90 0.63 6.58
CA GLY A 82 6.59 -0.79 6.34
C GLY A 82 5.97 -1.05 4.97
N ALA A 83 6.36 -2.16 4.35
CA ALA A 83 5.91 -2.53 3.01
C ALA A 83 4.84 -3.64 3.06
N ILE A 84 3.74 -3.39 2.36
CA ILE A 84 2.67 -4.36 2.09
C ILE A 84 2.56 -4.47 0.58
N VAL A 85 3.03 -5.58 0.01
CA VAL A 85 3.10 -5.82 -1.42
C VAL A 85 1.98 -6.75 -1.85
N THR A 86 1.33 -6.46 -2.98
CA THR A 86 0.35 -7.34 -3.62
C THR A 86 0.59 -7.50 -5.11
N ASP A 87 0.34 -8.69 -5.64
CA ASP A 87 0.31 -8.92 -7.09
C ASP A 87 -1.09 -8.73 -7.69
N GLY A 88 -2.11 -8.78 -6.84
CA GLY A 88 -3.47 -8.44 -7.19
C GLY A 88 -3.76 -6.94 -7.11
N ARG A 89 -5.05 -6.62 -7.19
CA ARG A 89 -5.56 -5.25 -7.05
C ARG A 89 -5.75 -4.90 -5.57
N VAL A 90 -5.77 -3.60 -5.29
CA VAL A 90 -6.09 -3.05 -3.98
C VAL A 90 -7.45 -2.37 -4.03
N THR A 91 -8.34 -2.73 -3.11
CA THR A 91 -9.63 -2.06 -2.91
C THR A 91 -9.72 -1.52 -1.49
N LEU A 92 -9.85 -0.20 -1.35
CA LEU A 92 -10.02 0.50 -0.08
C LEU A 92 -11.40 1.15 -0.08
N SER A 93 -12.23 0.86 0.91
CA SER A 93 -13.62 1.32 0.92
C SER A 93 -14.18 1.57 2.32
N GLY A 94 -15.14 2.49 2.42
CA GLY A 94 -15.94 2.64 3.65
C GLY A 94 -15.16 3.15 4.86
N GLY A 95 -14.16 4.03 4.65
CA GLY A 95 -13.41 4.65 5.73
C GLY A 95 -12.26 3.80 6.28
N SER A 96 -11.53 3.10 5.41
CA SER A 96 -10.33 2.35 5.79
C SER A 96 -9.32 3.27 6.48
N ASP A 97 -8.70 2.84 7.58
CA ASP A 97 -7.68 3.64 8.26
C ASP A 97 -6.30 2.99 8.22
N PHE A 98 -5.28 3.84 8.19
CA PHE A 98 -3.89 3.43 8.14
C PHE A 98 -3.07 4.27 9.10
N ALA A 99 -2.20 3.60 9.85
CA ALA A 99 -1.27 4.25 10.77
C ALA A 99 0.13 3.63 10.67
N GLY A 100 1.14 4.48 10.87
CA GLY A 100 2.51 4.04 11.10
C GLY A 100 2.70 3.37 12.46
N SER A 101 3.94 3.19 12.87
CA SER A 101 4.32 2.52 14.12
C SER A 101 3.95 3.29 15.42
N GLY A 102 3.45 4.52 15.28
CA GLY A 102 3.33 5.50 16.36
C GLY A 102 4.55 6.41 16.53
N THR A 103 5.65 6.17 15.79
CA THR A 103 6.81 7.07 15.73
C THR A 103 6.70 7.98 14.51
N PRO A 104 6.95 9.30 14.63
CA PRO A 104 6.99 10.20 13.48
C PRO A 104 7.98 9.71 12.40
N GLY A 105 7.59 9.78 11.13
CA GLY A 105 8.37 9.27 10.00
C GLY A 105 8.09 7.82 9.61
N SER A 106 7.30 7.08 10.39
CA SER A 106 6.86 5.72 10.04
C SER A 106 5.56 5.77 9.24
N TYR A 107 5.58 5.23 8.01
CA TYR A 107 4.42 5.18 7.14
C TYR A 107 4.21 3.78 6.54
N PRO A 108 2.95 3.31 6.43
CA PRO A 108 2.64 2.12 5.65
C PRO A 108 2.67 2.43 4.15
N PHE A 109 3.38 1.59 3.39
CA PHE A 109 3.41 1.60 1.93
C PHE A 109 2.60 0.42 1.42
N LEU A 110 1.52 0.73 0.71
CA LEU A 110 0.68 -0.25 0.05
C LEU A 110 1.01 -0.28 -1.44
N ILE A 111 1.66 -1.35 -1.86
CA ILE A 111 2.32 -1.49 -3.16
C ILE A 111 1.60 -2.58 -3.94
N THR A 112 1.15 -2.28 -5.15
CA THR A 112 0.65 -3.29 -6.10
C THR A 112 1.54 -3.37 -7.33
N THR A 113 1.82 -4.58 -7.79
CA THR A 113 2.49 -4.83 -9.08
C THR A 113 1.49 -4.93 -10.24
N SER A 114 0.18 -4.90 -9.95
CA SER A 114 -0.90 -5.03 -10.92
C SER A 114 -0.81 -3.93 -11.99
N ALA A 115 -0.86 -4.35 -13.25
CA ALA A 115 -0.95 -3.43 -14.39
C ALA A 115 -2.42 -3.12 -14.79
N CYS A 116 -3.37 -3.25 -13.87
CA CYS A 116 -4.76 -2.92 -14.17
C CYS A 116 -4.98 -1.42 -14.43
N PRO A 117 -5.79 -1.04 -15.43
CA PRO A 117 -6.79 -1.87 -16.15
C PRO A 117 -6.28 -2.59 -17.40
N VAL A 118 -4.99 -2.51 -17.75
CA VAL A 118 -4.47 -3.08 -19.01
C VAL A 118 -4.00 -4.53 -18.92
N ALA A 119 -3.86 -5.07 -17.70
CA ALA A 119 -3.54 -6.49 -17.48
C ALA A 119 -4.74 -7.42 -17.79
N PRO A 120 -4.50 -8.72 -18.03
CA PRO A 120 -5.55 -9.72 -18.02
C PRO A 120 -6.32 -9.73 -16.68
N ASN A 121 -7.60 -10.11 -16.70
CA ASN A 121 -8.45 -10.26 -15.51
C ASN A 121 -8.76 -8.97 -14.72
N CYS A 122 -8.48 -7.78 -15.26
CA CYS A 122 -8.84 -6.54 -14.57
C CYS A 122 -10.35 -6.31 -14.47
N GLY A 123 -11.14 -6.87 -15.39
CA GLY A 123 -12.61 -6.72 -15.40
C GLY A 123 -13.05 -5.26 -15.39
N GLY A 124 -12.30 -4.37 -16.04
CA GLY A 124 -12.55 -2.92 -16.06
C GLY A 124 -12.11 -2.16 -14.80
N ASN A 125 -11.49 -2.83 -13.83
CA ASN A 125 -11.07 -2.21 -12.57
C ASN A 125 -9.64 -1.65 -12.67
N ASN A 126 -9.34 -0.69 -11.81
CA ASN A 126 -8.02 -0.10 -11.63
C ASN A 126 -7.13 -0.98 -10.72
N ALA A 127 -5.82 -0.73 -10.72
CA ALA A 127 -4.88 -1.43 -9.84
C ALA A 127 -5.11 -1.08 -8.37
N ILE A 128 -5.44 0.19 -8.09
CA ILE A 128 -5.94 0.62 -6.79
C ILE A 128 -7.24 1.40 -6.98
N SER A 129 -8.27 1.02 -6.24
CA SER A 129 -9.53 1.73 -6.14
C SER A 129 -9.77 2.12 -4.69
N LEU A 130 -9.90 3.43 -4.43
CA LEU A 130 -10.21 3.99 -3.13
C LEU A 130 -11.56 4.70 -3.18
N SER A 131 -12.51 4.29 -2.32
CA SER A 131 -13.81 4.92 -2.14
C SER A 131 -14.07 5.30 -0.67
N GLY A 132 -14.19 6.60 -0.39
CA GLY A 132 -14.31 7.15 0.96
C GLY A 132 -12.98 7.67 1.51
N GLY A 133 -12.86 7.67 2.84
CA GLY A 133 -11.63 8.07 3.52
C GLY A 133 -10.61 6.95 3.57
N ALA A 134 -9.34 7.33 3.37
CA ALA A 134 -8.17 6.56 3.77
C ALA A 134 -7.29 7.43 4.66
N GLY A 135 -6.77 6.84 5.73
CA GLY A 135 -5.82 7.48 6.64
C GLY A 135 -4.41 7.61 6.06
N THR A 136 -3.41 7.59 6.94
CA THR A 136 -2.00 7.87 6.65
C THR A 136 -1.36 6.71 5.89
N VAL A 137 -1.42 6.72 4.55
CA VAL A 137 -0.85 5.67 3.68
C VAL A 137 -0.22 6.23 2.41
N ALA A 138 0.85 5.57 1.95
CA ALA A 138 1.42 5.76 0.63
C ALA A 138 0.92 4.66 -0.34
N LEU A 139 0.27 5.06 -1.42
CA LEU A 139 -0.25 4.14 -2.45
C LEU A 139 0.69 4.08 -3.65
N VAL A 140 1.10 2.88 -4.05
CA VAL A 140 2.06 2.69 -5.15
C VAL A 140 1.52 1.64 -6.14
N ALA A 141 1.18 2.10 -7.34
CA ALA A 141 0.68 1.28 -8.45
C ALA A 141 1.39 1.66 -9.76
N GLN A 142 2.70 1.52 -9.80
CA GLN A 142 3.55 2.07 -10.87
C GLN A 142 3.19 1.52 -12.26
N ASN A 143 2.67 0.30 -12.32
CA ASN A 143 2.30 -0.37 -13.57
C ASN A 143 0.82 -0.16 -13.94
N GLY A 144 0.02 0.39 -13.04
CA GLY A 144 -1.44 0.45 -13.16
C GLY A 144 -2.01 1.83 -12.87
N ASN A 145 -3.34 1.89 -12.91
CA ASN A 145 -4.07 3.11 -12.64
C ASN A 145 -4.56 3.12 -11.19
N VAL A 146 -4.69 4.33 -10.63
CA VAL A 146 -5.27 4.57 -9.31
C VAL A 146 -6.51 5.44 -9.47
N GLN A 147 -7.63 4.98 -8.92
CA GLN A 147 -8.86 5.74 -8.83
C GLN A 147 -9.17 6.09 -7.38
N ILE A 148 -9.43 7.37 -7.12
CA ILE A 148 -9.78 7.91 -5.81
C ILE A 148 -11.14 8.59 -5.92
N ASN A 149 -12.09 8.16 -5.10
CA ASN A 149 -13.43 8.72 -5.02
C ASN A 149 -13.78 9.05 -3.56
N GLY A 150 -13.81 10.32 -3.18
CA GLY A 150 -14.11 10.77 -1.80
C GLY A 150 -12.99 11.56 -1.13
N GLY A 151 -13.18 11.92 0.15
CA GLY A 151 -12.21 12.69 0.94
C GLY A 151 -11.23 11.77 1.66
N SER A 152 -10.03 11.59 1.11
CA SER A 152 -8.94 10.79 1.69
C SER A 152 -7.74 11.66 2.00
N SER A 153 -7.09 11.47 3.15
CA SER A 153 -5.82 12.12 3.52
C SER A 153 -4.65 11.19 3.19
N LEU A 154 -4.38 11.00 1.90
CA LEU A 154 -3.27 10.17 1.43
C LEU A 154 -1.95 10.93 1.57
N LYS A 155 -0.88 10.23 1.95
CA LYS A 155 0.46 10.83 2.10
C LYS A 155 1.23 10.89 0.78
N ALA A 156 1.05 9.88 -0.06
CA ALA A 156 1.60 9.86 -1.41
C ALA A 156 0.82 8.90 -2.29
N VAL A 157 0.79 9.21 -3.58
CA VAL A 157 0.26 8.31 -4.62
C VAL A 157 1.22 8.30 -5.79
N THR A 158 1.64 7.11 -6.23
CA THR A 158 2.38 6.92 -7.48
C THR A 158 1.64 5.93 -8.36
N ALA A 159 1.34 6.32 -9.59
CA ALA A 159 0.64 5.47 -10.55
C ALA A 159 1.00 5.84 -11.99
N LYS A 160 0.65 4.98 -12.95
CA LYS A 160 0.69 5.32 -14.38
C LYS A 160 -0.32 6.41 -14.73
N GLN A 161 -1.50 6.34 -14.13
CA GLN A 161 -2.55 7.34 -14.23
C GLN A 161 -3.29 7.42 -12.90
N ILE A 162 -3.56 8.64 -12.44
CA ILE A 162 -4.37 8.91 -11.24
C ILE A 162 -5.66 9.60 -11.69
N THR A 163 -6.81 9.10 -11.25
CA THR A 163 -8.11 9.74 -11.47
C THR A 163 -8.75 10.01 -10.11
N MET A 164 -8.90 11.30 -9.78
CA MET A 164 -9.45 11.76 -8.50
C MET A 164 -10.81 12.42 -8.73
N THR A 165 -11.80 11.99 -7.94
CA THR A 165 -13.18 12.50 -8.00
C THR A 165 -13.69 12.74 -6.59
N GLY A 166 -14.39 13.85 -6.35
CA GLY A 166 -14.80 14.29 -5.00
C GLY A 166 -13.79 15.22 -4.32
N GLY A 167 -14.08 15.63 -3.08
CA GLY A 167 -13.25 16.55 -2.28
C GLY A 167 -11.99 15.90 -1.67
N ALA A 168 -11.23 15.17 -2.49
CA ALA A 168 -9.99 14.53 -2.06
C ALA A 168 -8.88 15.58 -1.86
N THR A 169 -8.19 15.53 -0.71
CA THR A 169 -7.00 16.35 -0.45
C THR A 169 -5.78 15.45 -0.48
N LEU A 170 -4.92 15.62 -1.48
CA LEU A 170 -3.61 14.97 -1.51
C LEU A 170 -2.60 15.86 -0.78
N GLU A 171 -2.19 15.45 0.42
CA GLU A 171 -1.17 16.17 1.18
C GLU A 171 0.16 15.44 1.02
N TYR A 172 1.02 15.99 0.17
CA TYR A 172 2.35 15.44 -0.03
C TYR A 172 3.25 15.83 1.15
N ASP A 173 3.62 14.83 1.95
CA ASP A 173 4.51 15.02 3.09
C ASP A 173 5.97 14.78 2.63
N ALA A 174 6.80 15.81 2.77
CA ALA A 174 8.21 15.76 2.36
C ALA A 174 9.02 14.70 3.12
N GLY A 175 8.55 14.24 4.28
CA GLY A 175 9.16 13.15 5.05
C GLY A 175 9.33 11.86 4.23
N LEU A 176 8.39 11.57 3.31
CA LEU A 176 8.42 10.38 2.45
C LEU A 176 9.61 10.34 1.48
N ILE A 177 10.24 11.49 1.20
CA ILE A 177 11.43 11.57 0.34
C ILE A 177 12.64 10.92 1.04
N SER A 178 12.63 10.84 2.38
CA SER A 178 13.72 10.27 3.19
C SER A 178 13.41 8.91 3.81
N ASP A 179 12.25 8.31 3.50
CA ASP A 179 11.76 7.14 4.21
C ASP A 179 12.75 5.97 4.16
N VAL A 180 13.16 5.55 5.36
CA VAL A 180 13.91 4.34 5.61
C VAL A 180 12.90 3.23 5.87
N PHE A 181 12.88 2.22 5.02
CA PHE A 181 12.08 1.02 5.26
C PHE A 181 12.74 0.18 6.36
N SER A 182 11.94 -0.55 7.15
CA SER A 182 12.48 -1.45 8.19
C SER A 182 13.37 -2.56 7.63
N SER A 183 13.21 -2.84 6.33
CA SER A 183 13.83 -3.92 5.58
C SER A 183 13.75 -3.62 4.06
N GLY A 184 14.62 -4.26 3.27
CA GLY A 184 14.83 -3.97 1.83
C GLY A 184 15.96 -2.97 1.57
N PRO A 185 16.37 -2.74 0.30
CA PRO A 185 17.44 -1.80 -0.01
C PRO A 185 16.98 -0.38 0.34
N GLY A 186 17.69 0.26 1.27
CA GLY A 186 17.47 1.67 1.60
C GLY A 186 17.48 2.53 0.33
N GLY A 187 16.50 3.42 0.20
CA GLY A 187 16.32 4.23 -1.01
C GLY A 187 17.49 5.20 -1.20
N SER A 188 18.35 4.95 -2.19
CA SER A 188 19.22 5.99 -2.76
C SER A 188 18.52 6.56 -3.98
N TRP A 189 17.93 7.74 -3.86
CA TRP A 189 17.27 8.41 -4.97
C TRP A 189 18.29 9.05 -5.91
N THR A 190 18.11 8.84 -7.22
CA THR A 190 18.74 9.68 -8.25
C THR A 190 17.64 10.42 -9.00
N VAL A 191 17.73 11.75 -9.04
CA VAL A 191 16.79 12.60 -9.78
C VAL A 191 16.97 12.35 -11.28
N ILE A 192 15.89 11.93 -11.96
CA ILE A 192 15.87 11.88 -13.44
C ILE A 192 15.22 13.18 -13.94
N LYS A 193 16.02 14.06 -14.54
CA LYS A 193 15.54 15.30 -15.16
C LYS A 193 14.68 14.96 -16.39
N GLY A 194 13.47 15.55 -16.51
CA GLY A 194 12.70 15.55 -17.75
C GLY A 194 11.16 15.51 -17.65
N THR A 195 10.56 15.35 -16.47
CA THR A 195 9.12 15.04 -16.36
C THR A 195 8.26 16.18 -15.78
N TYR A 196 8.47 17.43 -16.22
CA TYR A 196 7.43 18.45 -16.04
C TYR A 196 7.38 19.43 -17.22
N ILE A 197 6.16 19.80 -17.61
CA ILE A 197 5.83 20.95 -18.44
C ILE A 197 5.05 21.88 -17.50
N ILE A 198 5.54 23.11 -17.32
CA ILE A 198 4.72 24.20 -16.76
C ILE A 198 3.92 24.73 -17.95
N ILE A 199 2.59 24.73 -17.81
CA ILE A 199 1.71 25.40 -18.76
C ILE A 199 1.43 26.76 -18.14
N ASP A 200 1.96 27.81 -18.77
CA ASP A 200 1.67 29.20 -18.45
C ASP A 200 0.26 29.58 -18.92
#